data_AF-A0ABC7ZLZ2-F1
#
_entry.id   AF-A0ABC7ZLZ2-F1
#
_cell.length_a   1.000
_cell.length_b   1.000
_cell.length_c   1.000
_cell.angle_alpha   90.00
_cell.angle_beta   90.00
_cell.angle_gamma   90.00
#
_symmetry.space_group_name_H-M   'P 1'
#
loop_
_entity.id
_entity.type
_entity.pdbx_description
1 polymer ?
#
loop_
_entity_poly.entity_id
_entity_poly.type
_entity_poly.pdbx_seq_one_letter_code
_entity_poly.pdbx_strand_id
1 'polypeptide(L)'
;MSNQGEYPEDNRVGKHEPHDLSLTRRDLIKVSAATAAAAVVYPHSTLAASVPAATPAPEIMPLTLKVNGKTEQLEVDTRTTLLDALRENLHLIGTKKGCDHGQCGACTVLVNGRRLNACLTLAVMHQGAEITTIEGLGSPDNPHPMQAAFIKHDGFQCGYCTSGQICSSVAVLKEIQDGIPSHVTVDLVSPPERTADEIRERMSGNICRCGAYANILAAIEDAAGEIKS
;
A
#
# COMPACT_ATOMS: atom_id res chain seq x y z
N MET A 1 19.22 -42.30 25.33
CA MET A 1 20.57 -42.70 24.91
C MET A 1 21.36 -41.42 24.73
N SER A 2 22.27 -41.18 25.66
CA SER A 2 23.18 -40.04 25.71
C SER A 2 24.13 -40.09 24.53
N ASN A 3 24.39 -38.97 23.87
CA ASN A 3 25.58 -38.85 23.04
C ASN A 3 26.37 -37.64 23.52
N GLN A 4 27.49 -37.95 24.18
CA GLN A 4 28.51 -37.02 24.63
C GLN A 4 29.38 -36.66 23.42
N GLY A 5 29.51 -35.36 23.14
CA GLY A 5 30.51 -34.83 22.23
C GLY A 5 31.33 -33.80 22.98
N GLU A 6 32.46 -34.22 23.54
CA GLU A 6 33.51 -33.35 24.06
C GLU A 6 34.23 -32.65 22.89
N TYR A 7 34.44 -31.34 23.03
CA TYR A 7 35.40 -30.57 22.24
C TYR A 7 36.45 -29.98 23.20
N PRO A 8 37.73 -29.88 22.79
CA PRO A 8 38.86 -29.63 23.70
C PRO A 8 38.99 -28.15 24.09
N GLU A 9 39.46 -27.90 25.31
CA GLU A 9 39.76 -26.56 25.84
C GLU A 9 41.00 -25.95 25.16
N ASP A 10 40.84 -24.80 24.48
CA ASP A 10 41.95 -23.89 24.14
C ASP A 10 42.17 -22.92 25.29
N ASN A 11 43.34 -23.04 25.91
CA ASN A 11 43.73 -22.37 27.13
C ASN A 11 44.52 -21.11 26.80
N ARG A 12 43.84 -20.00 26.51
CA ARG A 12 44.44 -18.65 26.40
C ARG A 12 43.55 -17.59 27.06
N VAL A 13 43.65 -17.50 28.38
CA VAL A 13 43.05 -16.42 29.17
C VAL A 13 43.90 -15.16 29.04
N GLY A 14 43.44 -14.21 28.23
CA GLY A 14 43.81 -12.79 28.38
C GLY A 14 43.16 -12.23 29.64
N LYS A 15 43.93 -11.54 30.48
CA LYS A 15 43.41 -10.82 31.66
C LYS A 15 42.50 -9.68 31.22
N HIS A 16 41.19 -9.84 31.39
CA HIS A 16 40.25 -8.73 31.44
C HIS A 16 39.82 -8.53 32.89
N GLU A 17 40.24 -7.41 33.49
CA GLU A 17 39.66 -6.93 34.75
C GLU A 17 38.20 -6.54 34.52
N PRO A 18 37.23 -7.05 35.31
CA PRO A 18 35.86 -6.59 35.24
C PRO A 18 35.76 -5.24 35.97
N HIS A 19 35.38 -4.18 35.25
CA HIS A 19 34.88 -2.97 35.89
C HIS A 19 33.52 -3.28 36.52
N ASP A 20 33.49 -3.31 37.85
CA ASP A 20 32.29 -3.49 38.66
C ASP A 20 31.45 -2.20 38.65
N LEU A 21 30.29 -2.27 37.99
CA LEU A 21 29.25 -1.23 38.08
C LEU A 21 27.98 -1.85 38.66
N SER A 22 28.07 -2.37 39.89
CA SER A 22 26.89 -2.77 40.66
C SER A 22 26.20 -1.53 41.27
N LEU A 23 25.33 -0.87 40.49
CA LEU A 23 24.41 0.14 41.03
C LEU A 23 23.25 -0.56 41.76
N THR A 24 23.10 -0.34 43.06
CA THR A 24 22.02 -0.97 43.81
C THR A 24 20.71 -0.19 43.65
N ARG A 25 19.58 -0.87 43.85
CA ARG A 25 18.24 -0.25 43.82
C ARG A 25 18.09 0.90 44.82
N ARG A 26 18.87 0.89 45.90
CA ARG A 26 18.94 1.98 46.89
C ARG A 26 19.71 3.20 46.39
N ASP A 27 20.73 2.99 45.57
CA ASP A 27 21.51 4.09 44.98
C ASP A 27 20.68 4.84 43.94
N LEU A 28 19.89 4.13 43.14
CA LEU A 28 18.92 4.73 42.22
C LEU A 28 17.87 5.60 42.93
N ILE A 29 17.36 5.18 44.10
CA ILE A 29 16.37 5.94 44.87
C ILE A 29 16.98 7.21 45.49
N LYS A 30 18.25 7.16 45.91
CA LYS A 30 18.95 8.33 46.45
C LYS A 30 19.23 9.37 45.37
N VAL A 31 19.60 8.92 44.17
CA VAL A 31 19.89 9.82 43.03
C VAL A 31 18.61 10.47 42.50
N SER A 32 17.47 9.76 42.49
CA SER A 32 16.20 10.33 42.00
C SER A 32 15.58 11.38 42.94
N ALA A 33 15.89 11.35 44.24
CA ALA A 33 15.41 12.36 45.18
C ALA A 33 16.11 13.72 45.02
N ALA A 34 17.35 13.74 44.53
CA ALA A 34 18.12 14.98 44.34
C ALA A 34 17.67 15.80 43.12
N THR A 35 17.06 15.17 42.11
CA THR A 35 16.63 15.84 40.87
C THR A 35 15.26 16.53 41.00
N ALA A 36 14.45 16.19 42.00
CA ALA A 36 13.12 16.78 42.18
C ALA A 36 13.16 18.24 42.69
N ALA A 37 14.24 18.67 43.35
CA ALA A 37 14.32 20.01 43.94
C ALA A 37 14.75 21.12 42.94
N ALA A 38 15.35 20.77 41.80
CA ALA A 38 15.87 21.76 40.85
C ALA A 38 14.85 22.19 39.76
N ALA A 39 13.71 21.51 39.64
CA ALA A 39 12.76 21.78 38.56
C ALA A 39 11.74 22.90 38.87
N VAL A 40 11.78 23.52 40.06
CA VAL A 40 10.72 24.45 40.52
C VAL A 40 10.93 25.90 40.06
N VAL A 41 12.05 26.24 39.40
CA VAL A 41 12.43 27.65 39.15
C VAL A 41 12.45 28.07 37.67
N TYR A 42 12.17 27.17 36.73
CA TYR A 42 11.94 27.62 35.37
C TYR A 42 10.49 28.06 35.23
N PRO A 43 10.20 29.35 34.95
CA PRO A 43 8.87 29.71 34.51
C PRO A 43 8.65 28.91 33.23
N HIS A 44 7.74 27.95 33.27
CA HIS A 44 7.16 27.43 32.05
C HIS A 44 6.49 28.63 31.40
N SER A 45 7.21 29.29 30.48
CA SER A 45 6.59 30.11 29.46
C SER A 45 5.64 29.18 28.75
N THR A 46 4.38 29.23 29.14
CA THR A 46 3.29 28.67 28.36
C THR A 46 3.27 29.49 27.07
N LEU A 47 4.05 29.05 26.09
CA LEU A 47 3.74 29.29 24.71
C LEU A 47 2.42 28.56 24.49
N ALA A 48 1.32 29.23 24.86
CA ALA A 48 0.02 28.91 24.34
C ALA A 48 0.16 29.11 22.83
N ALA A 49 0.48 28.03 22.12
CA ALA A 49 0.39 28.00 20.67
C ALA A 49 -1.04 28.43 20.36
N SER A 50 -1.20 29.63 19.82
CA SER A 50 -2.49 30.13 19.37
C SER A 50 -2.97 29.16 18.31
N VAL A 51 -3.94 28.32 18.66
CA VAL A 51 -4.61 27.45 17.69
C VAL A 51 -5.22 28.41 16.65
N PRO A 52 -4.84 28.33 15.36
CA PRO A 52 -5.40 29.23 14.37
C PRO A 52 -6.92 29.03 14.33
N ALA A 53 -7.66 30.12 14.48
CA ALA A 53 -9.10 30.12 14.67
C ALA A 53 -9.91 29.74 13.42
N ALA A 54 -9.26 29.51 12.27
CA ALA A 54 -9.92 29.25 11.01
C ALA A 54 -9.12 28.29 10.11
N THR A 55 -9.85 27.39 9.44
CA THR A 55 -9.35 26.57 8.33
C THR A 55 -9.33 27.42 7.05
N PRO A 56 -8.27 27.40 6.23
CA PRO A 56 -8.22 28.16 4.98
C PRO A 56 -9.28 27.68 3.98
N ALA A 57 -9.70 28.60 3.11
CA ALA A 57 -10.62 28.31 2.02
C ALA A 57 -10.01 27.32 1.01
N PRO A 58 -10.84 26.60 0.24
CA PRO A 58 -10.41 25.82 -0.92
C PRO A 58 -9.57 26.65 -1.91
N GLU A 59 -8.39 26.12 -2.26
CA GLU A 59 -7.60 26.62 -3.39
C GLU A 59 -7.98 25.84 -4.64
N ILE A 60 -8.57 26.50 -5.63
CA ILE A 60 -9.10 25.85 -6.84
C ILE A 60 -8.10 25.98 -7.99
N MET A 61 -7.79 24.86 -8.66
CA MET A 61 -6.89 24.82 -9.81
C MET A 61 -7.55 24.17 -11.03
N PRO A 62 -7.28 24.66 -12.25
CA PRO A 62 -7.64 23.95 -13.47
C PRO A 62 -6.81 22.67 -13.59
N LEU A 63 -7.46 21.58 -14.01
CA LEU A 63 -6.87 20.26 -14.15
C LEU A 63 -7.34 19.61 -15.46
N THR A 64 -6.41 19.02 -16.20
CA THR A 64 -6.74 18.18 -17.37
C THR A 64 -6.30 16.74 -17.10
N LEU A 65 -7.20 15.78 -17.30
CA LEU A 65 -6.89 14.33 -17.22
C LEU A 65 -7.36 13.65 -18.51
N LYS A 66 -6.72 12.55 -18.91
CA LYS A 66 -7.25 11.65 -19.94
C LYS A 66 -7.75 10.38 -19.28
N VAL A 67 -9.03 10.31 -18.99
CA VAL A 67 -9.65 9.20 -18.23
C VAL A 67 -10.37 8.27 -19.19
N ASN A 68 -9.98 6.99 -19.20
CA ASN A 68 -10.55 5.95 -20.07
C ASN A 68 -10.58 6.36 -21.55
N GLY A 69 -9.53 7.07 -22.00
CA GLY A 69 -9.39 7.57 -23.37
C GLY A 69 -10.06 8.92 -23.64
N LYS A 70 -10.88 9.44 -22.73
CA LYS A 70 -11.56 10.74 -22.85
C LYS A 70 -10.79 11.85 -22.13
N THR A 71 -10.57 12.97 -22.81
CA THR A 71 -10.01 14.18 -22.18
C THR A 71 -11.07 14.86 -21.33
N GLU A 72 -10.77 15.05 -20.05
CA GLU A 72 -11.60 15.75 -19.07
C GLU A 72 -10.90 17.04 -18.62
N GLN A 73 -11.65 18.12 -18.53
CA GLN A 73 -11.20 19.41 -18.00
C GLN A 73 -12.02 19.72 -16.75
N LEU A 74 -11.34 19.98 -15.64
CA LEU A 74 -11.92 20.12 -14.31
C LEU A 74 -11.37 21.38 -13.62
N GLU A 75 -12.13 21.90 -12.67
CA GLU A 75 -11.63 22.82 -11.64
C GLU A 75 -11.79 22.12 -10.29
N VAL A 76 -10.68 21.92 -9.57
CA VAL A 76 -10.67 21.12 -8.34
C VAL A 76 -9.94 21.83 -7.21
N ASP A 77 -10.39 21.60 -5.97
CA ASP A 77 -9.61 21.90 -4.79
C ASP A 77 -8.28 21.12 -4.85
N THR A 78 -7.16 21.78 -4.54
CA THR A 78 -5.82 21.17 -4.52
C THR A 78 -5.71 19.95 -3.60
N ARG A 79 -6.58 19.82 -2.60
CA ARG A 79 -6.65 18.69 -1.65
C ARG A 79 -7.41 17.49 -2.21
N THR A 80 -8.13 17.64 -3.31
CA THR A 80 -8.92 16.57 -3.91
C THR A 80 -8.01 15.42 -4.33
N THR A 81 -8.26 14.24 -3.78
CA THR A 81 -7.57 13.01 -4.18
C THR A 81 -7.94 12.63 -5.61
N LEU A 82 -7.10 11.88 -6.31
CA LEU A 82 -7.48 11.32 -7.62
C LEU A 82 -8.74 10.45 -7.48
N LEU A 83 -8.90 9.75 -6.36
CA LEU A 83 -10.09 8.96 -6.06
C LEU A 83 -11.36 9.81 -6.07
N ASP A 84 -11.35 10.93 -5.36
CA ASP A 84 -12.53 11.79 -5.25
C ASP A 84 -12.80 12.57 -6.55
N ALA A 85 -11.76 12.96 -7.29
CA ALA A 85 -11.93 13.52 -8.62
C ALA A 85 -12.65 12.54 -9.57
N LEU A 86 -12.26 11.26 -9.57
CA LEU A 86 -12.91 10.24 -10.40
C LEU A 86 -14.37 10.01 -9.99
N ARG A 87 -14.64 9.92 -8.69
CA ARG A 87 -15.96 9.53 -8.19
C ARG A 87 -16.96 10.68 -8.11
N GLU A 88 -16.54 11.80 -7.54
CA GLU A 88 -17.44 12.87 -7.15
C GLU A 88 -17.49 13.97 -8.22
N ASN A 89 -16.39 14.24 -8.92
CA ASN A 89 -16.38 15.21 -10.03
C ASN A 89 -16.73 14.57 -11.39
N LEU A 90 -16.22 13.36 -11.68
CA LEU A 90 -16.42 12.70 -12.98
C LEU A 90 -17.51 11.61 -12.96
N HIS A 91 -18.07 11.30 -11.79
CA HIS A 91 -19.11 10.28 -11.61
C HIS A 91 -18.74 8.87 -12.09
N LEU A 92 -17.43 8.57 -12.16
CA LEU A 92 -16.88 7.24 -12.39
C LEU A 92 -16.77 6.49 -11.07
N ILE A 93 -17.91 6.00 -10.61
CA ILE A 93 -18.09 5.43 -9.27
C ILE A 93 -17.53 4.01 -9.12
N GLY A 94 -16.99 3.40 -10.17
CA GLY A 94 -16.43 2.05 -10.18
C GLY A 94 -15.24 1.91 -9.24
N THR A 95 -14.38 2.92 -9.18
CA THR A 95 -13.29 2.99 -8.19
C THR A 95 -13.85 3.25 -6.79
N LYS A 96 -13.43 2.48 -5.78
CA LYS A 96 -14.07 2.47 -4.46
C LYS A 96 -13.22 3.07 -3.35
N LYS A 97 -13.87 3.74 -2.39
CA LYS A 97 -13.26 4.26 -1.17
C LYS A 97 -13.51 3.31 0.00
N GLY A 98 -12.57 2.39 0.24
CA GLY A 98 -12.69 1.43 1.35
C GLY A 98 -12.07 1.87 2.68
N CYS A 99 -11.02 2.70 2.63
CA CYS A 99 -10.31 3.17 3.84
C CYS A 99 -9.83 4.62 3.75
N ASP A 100 -9.56 5.14 2.54
CA ASP A 100 -8.98 6.46 2.28
C ASP A 100 -7.55 6.70 2.83
N HIS A 101 -6.87 5.62 3.24
CA HIS A 101 -5.55 5.67 3.90
C HIS A 101 -4.56 4.67 3.29
N GLY A 102 -4.81 4.19 2.06
CA GLY A 102 -3.94 3.24 1.35
C GLY A 102 -3.87 1.82 1.93
N GLN A 103 -4.79 1.47 2.83
CA GLN A 103 -4.75 0.20 3.57
C GLN A 103 -5.39 -0.98 2.84
N CYS A 104 -6.25 -0.76 1.84
CA CYS A 104 -7.11 -1.83 1.30
C CYS A 104 -7.05 -2.09 -0.21
N GLY A 105 -6.47 -1.20 -1.02
CA GLY A 105 -6.41 -1.35 -2.48
C GLY A 105 -7.77 -1.27 -3.22
N ALA A 106 -8.90 -1.01 -2.56
CA ALA A 106 -10.19 -0.89 -3.26
C ALA A 106 -10.25 0.29 -4.25
N CYS A 107 -9.33 1.25 -4.07
CA CYS A 107 -9.17 2.45 -4.90
C CYS A 107 -8.11 2.32 -6.00
N THR A 108 -7.66 1.10 -6.32
CA THR A 108 -6.63 0.92 -7.34
C THR A 108 -7.13 1.33 -8.72
N VAL A 109 -6.34 2.17 -9.39
CA VAL A 109 -6.48 2.58 -10.81
C VAL A 109 -5.13 2.47 -11.49
N LEU A 110 -5.10 2.54 -12.82
CA LEU A 110 -3.85 2.63 -13.58
C LEU A 110 -3.59 4.09 -13.96
N VAL A 111 -2.40 4.59 -13.69
CA VAL A 111 -1.94 5.91 -14.14
C VAL A 111 -0.72 5.70 -15.02
N ASN A 112 -0.82 6.09 -16.29
CA ASN A 112 0.19 5.84 -17.31
C ASN A 112 0.64 4.36 -17.32
N GLY A 113 -0.34 3.44 -17.22
CA GLY A 113 -0.13 1.99 -17.19
C GLY A 113 0.31 1.39 -15.85
N ARG A 114 0.62 2.21 -14.83
CA ARG A 114 1.08 1.73 -13.51
C ARG A 114 -0.04 1.77 -12.49
N ARG A 115 -0.25 0.68 -11.75
CA ARG A 115 -1.25 0.66 -10.67
C ARG A 115 -0.83 1.52 -9.48
N LEU A 116 -1.77 2.24 -8.88
CA LEU A 116 -1.58 2.97 -7.63
C LEU A 116 -2.89 3.10 -6.84
N ASN A 117 -2.79 3.45 -5.55
CA ASN A 117 -3.93 3.77 -4.70
C ASN A 117 -4.37 5.22 -4.93
N ALA A 118 -5.52 5.43 -5.57
CA ALA A 118 -6.00 6.77 -5.94
C ALA A 118 -6.30 7.68 -4.73
N CYS A 119 -6.52 7.12 -3.53
CA CYS A 119 -6.72 7.91 -2.30
C CYS A 119 -5.45 8.56 -1.76
N LEU A 120 -4.25 8.06 -2.10
CA LEU A 120 -2.98 8.58 -1.60
C LEU A 120 -2.22 9.42 -2.64
N THR A 121 -2.94 10.02 -3.57
CA THR A 121 -2.38 10.98 -4.53
C THR A 121 -3.40 12.07 -4.82
N LEU A 122 -2.92 13.29 -5.00
CA LEU A 122 -3.76 14.43 -5.36
C LEU A 122 -4.07 14.40 -6.86
N ALA A 123 -5.26 14.85 -7.24
CA ALA A 123 -5.66 14.92 -8.64
C ALA A 123 -4.75 15.86 -9.44
N VAL A 124 -4.37 17.01 -8.85
CA VAL A 124 -3.48 18.02 -9.47
C VAL A 124 -2.05 17.53 -9.72
N MET A 125 -1.62 16.43 -9.08
CA MET A 125 -0.30 15.82 -9.35
C MET A 125 -0.25 15.09 -10.70
N HIS A 126 -1.42 14.83 -11.30
CA HIS A 126 -1.57 14.01 -12.51
C HIS A 126 -1.98 14.82 -13.73
N GLN A 127 -1.62 16.10 -13.80
CA GLN A 127 -1.91 16.96 -14.95
C GLN A 127 -1.48 16.29 -16.27
N GLY A 128 -2.44 16.09 -17.17
CA GLY A 128 -2.25 15.47 -18.48
C GLY A 128 -2.06 13.95 -18.48
N ALA A 129 -2.11 13.29 -17.32
CA ALA A 129 -1.88 11.86 -17.23
C ALA A 129 -3.04 11.04 -17.83
N GLU A 130 -2.71 9.84 -18.31
CA GLU A 130 -3.68 8.84 -18.73
C GLU A 130 -4.10 7.98 -17.55
N ILE A 131 -5.39 7.98 -17.25
CA ILE A 131 -6.00 7.23 -16.14
C ILE A 131 -6.89 6.14 -16.73
N THR A 132 -6.71 4.89 -16.30
CA THR A 132 -7.62 3.78 -16.58
C THR A 132 -8.26 3.31 -15.29
N THR A 133 -9.59 3.36 -15.24
CA THR A 133 -10.40 2.81 -14.15
C THR A 133 -11.01 1.46 -14.57
N ILE A 134 -11.78 0.83 -13.67
CA ILE A 134 -12.47 -0.43 -13.99
C ILE A 134 -13.42 -0.29 -15.19
N GLU A 135 -14.07 0.86 -15.33
CA GLU A 135 -14.95 1.20 -16.45
C GLU A 135 -14.19 1.29 -17.78
N GLY A 136 -12.90 1.62 -17.74
CA GLY A 136 -12.03 1.69 -18.92
C GLY A 136 -11.52 0.33 -19.40
N LEU A 137 -11.56 -0.71 -18.55
CA LEU A 137 -11.14 -2.06 -18.93
C LEU A 137 -12.21 -2.79 -19.74
N GLY A 138 -13.49 -2.57 -19.42
CA GLY A 138 -14.60 -3.22 -20.09
C GLY A 138 -15.94 -2.92 -19.43
N SER A 139 -17.02 -3.29 -20.13
CA SER A 139 -18.41 -3.09 -19.72
C SER A 139 -19.14 -4.43 -19.64
N PRO A 140 -20.38 -4.49 -19.10
CA PRO A 140 -21.16 -5.73 -19.10
C PRO A 140 -21.35 -6.36 -20.49
N ASP A 141 -21.52 -5.53 -21.53
CA ASP A 141 -21.73 -6.01 -22.91
C ASP A 141 -20.42 -6.38 -23.62
N ASN A 142 -19.29 -5.84 -23.16
CA ASN A 142 -17.96 -6.12 -23.71
C ASN A 142 -16.94 -6.21 -22.56
N PRO A 143 -16.96 -7.32 -21.80
CA PRO A 143 -16.10 -7.46 -20.64
C PRO A 143 -14.66 -7.73 -21.04
N HIS A 144 -13.72 -7.15 -20.29
CA HIS A 144 -12.31 -7.54 -20.36
C HIS A 144 -12.15 -9.04 -20.02
N PRO A 145 -11.18 -9.77 -20.60
CA PRO A 145 -10.93 -11.17 -20.24
C PRO A 145 -10.79 -11.40 -18.73
N MET A 146 -10.13 -10.49 -18.02
CA MET A 146 -10.04 -10.51 -16.54
C MET A 146 -11.41 -10.36 -15.85
N GLN A 147 -12.29 -9.48 -16.34
CA GLN A 147 -13.65 -9.33 -15.80
C GLN A 147 -14.45 -10.63 -16.02
N ALA A 148 -14.37 -11.22 -17.22
CA ALA A 148 -15.03 -12.48 -17.53
C ALA A 148 -14.51 -13.64 -16.67
N ALA A 149 -13.20 -13.72 -16.42
CA ALA A 149 -12.60 -14.72 -15.55
C ALA A 149 -13.07 -14.57 -14.09
N PHE A 150 -13.18 -13.34 -13.57
CA PHE A 150 -13.73 -13.10 -12.23
C PHE A 150 -15.17 -13.58 -12.10
N ILE A 151 -15.98 -13.48 -13.16
CA ILE A 151 -17.35 -14.04 -13.18
C ILE A 151 -17.29 -15.57 -13.21
N LYS A 152 -16.49 -16.15 -14.10
CA LYS A 152 -16.37 -17.61 -14.29
C LYS A 152 -15.94 -18.34 -13.01
N HIS A 153 -15.03 -17.74 -12.25
CA HIS A 153 -14.45 -18.36 -11.05
C HIS A 153 -15.07 -17.88 -9.75
N ASP A 154 -16.14 -17.07 -9.79
CA ASP A 154 -16.73 -16.47 -8.60
C ASP A 154 -15.68 -15.72 -7.74
N GLY A 155 -14.85 -14.91 -8.42
CA GLY A 155 -13.73 -14.14 -7.88
C GLY A 155 -14.16 -12.91 -7.05
N PHE A 156 -15.41 -12.88 -6.59
CA PHE A 156 -15.96 -11.80 -5.77
C PHE A 156 -17.21 -12.28 -5.03
N GLN A 157 -17.67 -11.48 -4.06
CA GLN A 157 -18.99 -11.69 -3.44
C GLN A 157 -19.73 -10.34 -3.35
N CYS A 158 -19.42 -9.50 -2.35
CA CYS A 158 -20.08 -8.20 -2.20
C CYS A 158 -19.75 -7.20 -3.33
N GLY A 159 -18.75 -7.50 -4.16
CA GLY A 159 -18.34 -6.66 -5.29
C GLY A 159 -17.47 -5.45 -4.94
N TYR A 160 -17.32 -5.09 -3.66
CA TYR A 160 -16.73 -3.80 -3.27
C TYR A 160 -15.22 -3.71 -3.53
N CYS A 161 -14.46 -4.79 -3.28
CA CYS A 161 -13.03 -4.81 -3.61
C CYS A 161 -12.75 -5.10 -5.09
N THR A 162 -13.75 -5.58 -5.83
CA THR A 162 -13.57 -6.21 -7.15
C THR A 162 -12.95 -5.27 -8.18
N SER A 163 -13.33 -4.00 -8.19
CA SER A 163 -12.72 -3.01 -9.10
C SER A 163 -11.21 -2.90 -8.88
N GLY A 164 -10.78 -2.77 -7.62
CA GLY A 164 -9.37 -2.69 -7.26
C GLY A 164 -8.63 -4.01 -7.55
N GLN A 165 -9.26 -5.16 -7.26
CA GLN A 165 -8.71 -6.47 -7.58
C GLN A 165 -8.44 -6.60 -9.08
N ILE A 166 -9.43 -6.32 -9.94
CA ILE A 166 -9.29 -6.47 -11.40
C ILE A 166 -8.23 -5.51 -11.97
N CYS A 167 -8.24 -4.24 -11.56
CA CYS A 167 -7.21 -3.28 -11.98
C CYS A 167 -5.81 -3.72 -11.56
N SER A 168 -5.65 -4.18 -10.31
CA SER A 168 -4.37 -4.73 -9.85
C SER A 168 -3.97 -5.98 -10.62
N SER A 169 -4.87 -6.92 -10.86
CA SER A 169 -4.57 -8.16 -11.57
C SER A 169 -4.01 -7.91 -12.96
N VAL A 170 -4.60 -6.98 -13.72
CA VAL A 170 -4.11 -6.60 -15.05
C VAL A 170 -2.69 -6.02 -14.96
N ALA A 171 -2.46 -5.10 -14.02
CA ALA A 171 -1.13 -4.52 -13.83
C ALA A 171 -0.09 -5.53 -13.33
N VAL A 172 -0.46 -6.46 -12.44
CA VAL A 172 0.44 -7.51 -11.93
C VAL A 172 0.95 -8.40 -13.04
N LEU A 173 0.08 -8.82 -13.97
CA LEU A 173 0.52 -9.63 -15.11
C LEU A 173 1.52 -8.88 -15.98
N LYS A 174 1.31 -7.58 -16.19
CA LYS A 174 2.25 -6.71 -16.90
C LYS A 174 3.57 -6.52 -16.13
N GLU A 175 3.51 -6.33 -14.81
CA GLU A 175 4.69 -6.19 -13.95
C GLU A 175 5.58 -7.44 -14.00
N ILE A 176 4.98 -8.65 -13.99
CA ILE A 176 5.70 -9.92 -14.13
C ILE A 176 6.33 -10.01 -15.54
N GLN A 177 5.57 -9.68 -16.58
CA GLN A 177 6.08 -9.66 -17.96
C GLN A 177 7.25 -8.67 -18.14
N ASP A 178 7.21 -7.54 -17.44
CA ASP A 178 8.26 -6.51 -17.44
C ASP A 178 9.48 -6.88 -16.61
N GLY A 179 9.49 -8.05 -15.96
CA GLY A 179 10.63 -8.54 -15.20
C GLY A 179 10.77 -7.93 -13.80
N ILE A 180 9.74 -7.27 -13.27
CA ILE A 180 9.80 -6.61 -11.95
C ILE A 180 9.74 -7.69 -10.87
N PRO A 181 10.73 -7.85 -9.98
CA PRO A 181 10.69 -8.86 -8.92
C PRO A 181 9.69 -8.50 -7.80
N SER A 182 9.35 -9.47 -6.96
CA SER A 182 8.56 -9.30 -5.75
C SER A 182 9.29 -9.84 -4.53
N HIS A 183 8.64 -9.79 -3.36
CA HIS A 183 9.20 -10.33 -2.13
C HIS A 183 9.47 -11.84 -2.17
N VAL A 184 8.72 -12.58 -3.00
CA VAL A 184 8.84 -14.05 -3.12
C VAL A 184 9.72 -14.50 -4.28
N THR A 185 10.31 -13.56 -5.05
CA THR A 185 11.26 -13.89 -6.12
C THR A 185 12.57 -14.38 -5.51
N VAL A 186 12.92 -15.65 -5.76
CA VAL A 186 14.12 -16.29 -5.19
C VAL A 186 15.41 -15.80 -5.84
N ASP A 187 15.46 -15.77 -7.17
CA ASP A 187 16.59 -15.25 -7.93
C ASP A 187 16.29 -13.84 -8.46
N LEU A 188 16.92 -12.83 -7.86
CA LEU A 188 16.67 -11.43 -8.17
C LEU A 188 17.28 -10.94 -9.49
N VAL A 189 18.15 -11.73 -10.14
CA VAL A 189 18.77 -11.34 -11.41
C VAL A 189 18.09 -11.97 -12.64
N SER A 190 17.24 -12.96 -12.44
CA SER A 190 16.46 -13.61 -13.51
C SER A 190 15.03 -13.06 -13.57
N PRO A 191 14.37 -13.05 -14.74
CA PRO A 191 12.96 -12.69 -14.83
C PRO A 191 12.08 -13.59 -13.94
N PRO A 192 11.15 -13.03 -13.14
CA PRO A 192 10.28 -13.80 -12.28
C PRO A 192 9.32 -14.66 -13.11
N GLU A 193 9.13 -15.91 -12.69
CA GLU A 193 8.12 -16.78 -13.27
C GLU A 193 6.71 -16.40 -12.78
N ARG A 194 5.70 -16.60 -13.63
CA ARG A 194 4.29 -16.38 -13.25
C ARG A 194 3.77 -17.56 -12.42
N THR A 195 4.17 -17.61 -11.15
CA THR A 195 3.70 -18.61 -10.19
C THR A 195 2.54 -18.11 -9.34
N ALA A 196 1.82 -19.03 -8.69
CA ALA A 196 0.75 -18.69 -7.77
C ALA A 196 1.24 -17.83 -6.58
N ASP A 197 2.44 -18.09 -6.07
CA ASP A 197 3.01 -17.33 -4.95
C ASP A 197 3.38 -15.90 -5.37
N GLU A 198 3.91 -15.71 -6.57
CA GLU A 198 4.15 -14.38 -7.16
C GLU A 198 2.85 -13.59 -7.29
N ILE A 199 1.77 -14.21 -7.79
CA ILE A 199 0.48 -13.54 -7.91
C ILE A 199 -0.08 -13.17 -6.52
N ARG A 200 -0.03 -14.09 -5.55
CA ARG A 200 -0.51 -13.83 -4.18
C ARG A 200 0.22 -12.66 -3.52
N GLU A 201 1.54 -12.66 -3.56
CA GLU A 201 2.36 -11.58 -2.99
C GLU A 201 2.00 -10.24 -3.64
N ARG A 202 2.01 -10.19 -4.98
CA ARG A 202 1.75 -8.94 -5.72
C ARG A 202 0.33 -8.43 -5.58
N MET A 203 -0.64 -9.31 -5.30
CA MET A 203 -2.04 -8.95 -5.05
C MET A 203 -2.34 -8.67 -3.57
N SER A 204 -1.38 -8.85 -2.66
CA SER A 204 -1.60 -8.69 -1.22
C SER A 204 -1.96 -7.26 -0.79
N GLY A 205 -1.73 -6.26 -1.65
CA GLY A 205 -2.20 -4.88 -1.46
C GLY A 205 -3.71 -4.67 -1.66
N ASN A 206 -4.44 -5.67 -2.14
CA ASN A 206 -5.90 -5.61 -2.37
C ASN A 206 -6.64 -6.53 -1.40
N ILE A 207 -7.25 -5.94 -0.37
CA ILE A 207 -7.94 -6.68 0.69
C ILE A 207 -9.36 -7.04 0.27
N CYS A 208 -9.72 -8.32 0.47
CA CYS A 208 -11.07 -8.86 0.31
C CYS A 208 -11.60 -9.39 1.65
N ARG A 209 -12.53 -8.68 2.27
CA ARG A 209 -13.11 -9.11 3.56
C ARG A 209 -14.05 -10.32 3.43
N CYS A 210 -14.66 -10.52 2.26
CA CYS A 210 -15.46 -11.71 1.95
C CYS A 210 -14.62 -12.99 1.87
N GLY A 211 -13.28 -12.87 1.73
CA GLY A 211 -12.38 -14.02 1.68
C GLY A 211 -12.34 -14.74 0.32
N ALA A 212 -12.67 -14.07 -0.78
CA ALA A 212 -12.70 -14.68 -2.13
C ALA A 212 -11.31 -14.94 -2.74
N TYR A 213 -10.22 -14.90 -1.97
CA TYR A 213 -8.85 -14.89 -2.50
C TYR A 213 -8.48 -16.12 -3.35
N ALA A 214 -8.94 -17.32 -2.98
CA ALA A 214 -8.67 -18.53 -3.75
C ALA A 214 -9.29 -18.46 -5.16
N ASN A 215 -10.52 -17.95 -5.25
CA ASN A 215 -11.24 -17.76 -6.50
C ASN A 215 -10.68 -16.60 -7.33
N ILE A 216 -10.24 -15.52 -6.66
CA ILE A 216 -9.51 -14.42 -7.30
C ILE A 216 -8.23 -14.93 -7.96
N LEU A 217 -7.45 -15.76 -7.27
CA LEU A 217 -6.25 -16.36 -7.85
C LEU A 217 -6.58 -17.23 -9.07
N ALA A 218 -7.57 -18.11 -8.97
CA ALA A 218 -8.00 -18.95 -10.08
C ALA A 218 -8.44 -18.11 -11.31
N ALA A 219 -9.13 -17.00 -11.09
CA ALA A 219 -9.50 -16.06 -12.15
C ALA A 219 -8.27 -15.42 -12.82
N ILE A 220 -7.27 -15.01 -12.04
CA ILE A 220 -6.05 -14.40 -12.57
C ILE A 220 -5.25 -15.40 -13.41
N GLU A 221 -5.08 -16.63 -12.91
CA GLU A 221 -4.35 -17.68 -13.62
C GLU A 221 -5.01 -18.07 -14.94
N ASP A 222 -6.34 -18.17 -14.96
CA ASP A 222 -7.13 -18.44 -16.17
C ASP A 222 -7.03 -17.29 -17.18
N ALA A 223 -7.26 -16.05 -16.74
CA ALA A 223 -7.15 -14.88 -17.60
C ALA A 223 -5.73 -14.73 -18.19
N ALA A 224 -4.70 -15.07 -17.43
CA ALA A 224 -3.32 -15.00 -17.89
C ALA A 224 -2.99 -16.08 -18.95
N GLY A 225 -3.78 -17.14 -19.07
CA GLY A 225 -3.70 -18.08 -20.19
C GLY A 225 -4.32 -17.55 -21.50
N GLU A 226 -5.31 -16.67 -21.38
CA GLU A 226 -6.08 -16.11 -22.50
C GLU A 226 -5.55 -14.76 -23.01
N ILE A 227 -4.95 -13.96 -22.13
CA ILE A 227 -4.31 -12.69 -22.50
C ILE A 227 -3.03 -13.02 -23.27
N LYS A 228 -3.11 -12.97 -24.61
CA LYS A 228 -1.94 -13.11 -25.49
C LYS A 228 -0.97 -11.95 -25.23
N SER A 229 0.27 -12.31 -24.95
CA SER A 229 1.44 -11.43 -24.86
C SER A 229 1.63 -10.57 -26.10
#